data_AF-A0A6J2KB55-F1
#
_entry.id   AF-A0A6J2KB55-F1
#
_cell.length_a   1.000
_cell.length_b   1.000
_cell.length_c   1.000
_cell.angle_alpha   90.00
_cell.angle_beta   90.00
_cell.angle_gamma   90.00
#
_symmetry.space_group_name_H-M   'P 1'
#
loop_
_entity.id
_entity.type
_entity.pdbx_description
1 polymer ?
#
loop_
_entity_poly.entity_id
_entity_poly.type
_entity_poly.pdbx_seq_one_letter_code
_entity_poly.pdbx_strand_id
1 'polypeptide(L)'
;MSFGLPPLKVKPEHDDNGVKIQENTFGIPDPMIAGLGATRPKLGFVHPLEASEKNYHLNEEKLNLAMLRNVQGLHAPMKITMERKFASKVGRLPFLPSSNLQHDVLTGRYIDIGFEDILNTRDLCETAGQPHAVIERSLGLL
;
A
#
# COMPACT_ATOMS: atom_id res chain seq x y z
N MET A 1 13.12 -25.30 17.52
CA MET A 1 12.10 -24.24 17.63
C MET A 1 12.06 -23.51 16.30
N SER A 2 11.04 -23.71 15.46
CA SER A 2 10.87 -22.88 14.27
C SER A 2 10.26 -21.56 14.70
N PHE A 3 10.89 -20.44 14.34
CA PHE A 3 10.45 -19.09 14.75
C PHE A 3 9.13 -18.64 14.07
N GLY A 4 8.50 -19.50 13.25
CA GLY A 4 7.21 -19.21 12.60
C GLY A 4 7.22 -17.94 11.75
N LEU A 5 8.38 -17.56 11.18
CA LEU A 5 8.53 -16.31 10.44
C LEU A 5 7.77 -16.37 9.11
N PRO A 6 7.06 -15.29 8.73
CA PRO A 6 6.47 -15.19 7.40
C PRO A 6 7.58 -15.13 6.33
N PRO A 7 7.39 -15.76 5.15
CA PRO A 7 8.40 -15.76 4.09
C PRO A 7 8.52 -14.36 3.45
N LEU A 8 9.75 -13.86 3.25
CA LEU A 8 10.02 -12.59 2.55
C LEU A 8 9.63 -12.62 1.06
N LYS A 9 9.63 -13.80 0.45
CA LYS A 9 9.14 -13.98 -0.91
C LYS A 9 7.64 -14.26 -0.84
N VAL A 10 6.85 -13.39 -1.44
CA VAL A 10 5.42 -13.67 -1.66
C VAL A 10 5.37 -14.86 -2.61
N LYS A 11 4.56 -15.88 -2.28
CA LYS A 11 4.33 -16.96 -3.23
C LYS A 11 3.71 -16.31 -4.47
N PRO A 12 4.18 -16.63 -5.69
CA PRO A 12 3.55 -16.09 -6.88
C PRO A 12 2.08 -16.51 -6.83
N GLU A 13 1.20 -15.54 -6.60
CA GLU A 13 -0.23 -15.71 -6.73
C GLU A 13 -0.48 -15.82 -8.24
N HIS A 14 -0.29 -17.03 -8.78
CA HIS A 14 -0.84 -17.34 -10.09
C HIS A 14 -2.35 -17.37 -9.87
N ASP A 15 -3.02 -16.27 -10.18
CA ASP A 15 -4.48 -16.27 -10.28
C ASP A 15 -4.84 -17.19 -11.46
N ASP A 16 -4.90 -18.50 -11.19
CA ASP A 16 -5.56 -19.50 -12.05
C ASP A 16 -7.07 -19.26 -12.13
N ASN A 17 -7.58 -18.30 -11.36
CA ASN A 17 -8.89 -17.72 -11.54
C ASN A 17 -8.85 -16.74 -12.72
N GLY A 18 -8.68 -17.30 -13.91
CA GLY A 18 -9.12 -16.62 -15.12
C GLY A 18 -10.55 -16.16 -14.89
N VAL A 19 -10.77 -14.85 -14.81
CA VAL A 19 -12.10 -14.29 -14.80
C VAL A 19 -12.77 -14.84 -16.05
N LYS A 20 -13.75 -15.75 -15.86
CA LYS A 20 -14.55 -16.26 -16.97
C LYS A 20 -15.38 -15.07 -17.45
N ILE A 21 -14.83 -14.36 -18.41
CA ILE A 21 -15.53 -13.34 -19.15
C ILE A 21 -16.69 -14.06 -19.83
N GLN A 22 -17.93 -13.71 -19.48
CA GLN A 22 -19.09 -14.21 -20.20
C GLN A 22 -19.07 -13.56 -21.59
N GLU A 23 -18.68 -14.34 -22.58
CA GLU A 23 -18.54 -13.91 -23.97
C GLU A 23 -19.91 -13.95 -24.66
N ASN A 24 -20.29 -12.85 -25.31
CA ASN A 24 -21.44 -12.85 -26.22
C ASN A 24 -21.11 -13.67 -27.48
N THR A 25 -22.09 -13.91 -28.37
CA THR A 25 -21.94 -14.66 -29.65
C THR A 25 -20.73 -14.25 -30.51
N PHE A 26 -20.16 -13.06 -30.27
CA PHE A 26 -19.00 -12.51 -30.96
C PHE A 26 -17.67 -12.58 -30.16
N GLY A 27 -17.61 -13.27 -29.01
CA GLY A 27 -16.37 -13.43 -28.23
C GLY A 27 -15.96 -12.19 -27.43
N ILE A 28 -16.85 -11.21 -27.28
CA ILE A 28 -16.57 -9.92 -26.61
C ILE A 28 -17.35 -9.86 -25.29
N PRO A 29 -16.72 -9.49 -24.14
CA PRO A 29 -17.42 -9.20 -22.89
C PRO A 29 -18.47 -8.11 -23.06
N ASP A 30 -19.69 -8.34 -22.57
CA ASP A 30 -20.71 -7.30 -22.50
C ASP A 30 -20.50 -6.41 -21.25
N PRO A 31 -20.15 -5.12 -21.39
CA PRO A 31 -19.85 -4.24 -20.25
C PRO A 31 -21.08 -3.94 -19.37
N MET A 32 -22.30 -4.13 -19.89
CA MET A 32 -23.54 -3.94 -19.11
C MET A 32 -23.85 -5.11 -18.17
N ILE A 33 -23.33 -6.32 -18.48
CA ILE A 33 -23.56 -7.54 -17.68
C ILE A 33 -22.33 -7.86 -16.82
N ALA A 34 -21.12 -7.68 -17.37
CA ALA A 34 -19.87 -7.92 -16.66
C ALA A 34 -19.42 -6.75 -15.76
N GLY A 35 -20.11 -5.60 -15.84
CA GLY A 35 -19.72 -4.34 -15.20
C GLY A 35 -18.59 -3.63 -15.93
N LEU A 36 -18.33 -2.36 -15.60
CA LEU A 36 -17.13 -1.67 -16.07
C LEU A 36 -15.89 -2.39 -15.53
N GLY A 37 -15.21 -3.14 -16.40
CA GLY A 37 -13.98 -3.85 -16.05
C GLY A 37 -12.93 -2.90 -15.48
N ALA A 38 -12.11 -3.39 -14.56
CA ALA A 38 -10.95 -2.65 -14.06
C ALA A 38 -10.09 -2.19 -15.24
N THR A 39 -9.57 -0.95 -15.18
CA THR A 39 -8.81 -0.28 -16.27
C THR A 39 -7.55 -1.01 -16.72
N ARG A 40 -7.14 -2.07 -16.03
CA ARG A 40 -6.06 -2.98 -16.47
C ARG A 40 -6.61 -4.41 -16.49
N PRO A 41 -7.12 -4.90 -17.63
CA PRO A 41 -7.28 -6.34 -17.80
C PRO A 41 -5.88 -6.96 -17.61
N LYS A 42 -5.79 -8.04 -16.82
CA LYS A 42 -4.56 -8.85 -16.68
C LYS A 42 -4.29 -9.56 -18.00
N LEU A 43 -3.87 -8.81 -19.02
CA LEU A 43 -3.83 -9.26 -20.42
C LEU A 43 -2.44 -9.75 -20.84
N GLY A 44 -1.51 -10.01 -19.92
CA GLY A 44 -0.12 -10.31 -20.26
C GLY A 44 0.63 -11.15 -19.24
N PHE A 45 1.80 -11.63 -19.67
CA PHE A 45 2.76 -12.38 -18.86
C PHE A 45 3.27 -11.50 -17.72
N VAL A 46 2.85 -11.81 -16.49
CA VAL A 46 3.28 -11.13 -15.27
C VAL A 46 4.61 -11.74 -14.83
N HIS A 47 5.59 -10.92 -14.48
CA HIS A 47 6.86 -11.44 -13.99
C HIS A 47 6.63 -12.12 -12.63
N PRO A 48 7.17 -13.32 -12.35
CA PRO A 48 6.91 -14.03 -11.09
C PRO A 48 7.37 -13.24 -9.84
N LEU A 49 8.32 -12.31 -9.99
CA LEU A 49 8.73 -11.41 -8.90
C LEU A 49 7.88 -10.15 -8.77
N GLU A 50 7.01 -9.81 -9.73
CA GLU A 50 6.23 -8.57 -9.69
C GLU A 50 5.38 -8.47 -8.42
N ALA A 51 4.71 -9.57 -8.05
CA ALA A 51 3.91 -9.64 -6.82
C ALA A 51 4.76 -9.53 -5.54
N SER A 52 6.02 -9.99 -5.60
CA SER A 52 6.96 -9.91 -4.48
C SER A 52 7.50 -8.49 -4.31
N GLU A 53 7.97 -7.87 -5.39
CA GLU A 53 8.50 -6.50 -5.40
C GLU A 53 7.42 -5.49 -4.99
N LYS A 54 6.19 -5.65 -5.51
CA LYS A 54 5.06 -4.79 -5.16
C LYS A 54 4.75 -4.77 -3.67
N ASN A 55 4.98 -5.87 -2.96
CA ASN A 55 4.67 -6.02 -1.54
C ASN A 55 5.91 -6.07 -0.64
N TYR A 56 7.08 -5.70 -1.17
CA TYR A 56 8.37 -5.88 -0.49
C TYR A 56 8.39 -5.27 0.92
N HIS A 57 8.11 -3.96 1.03
CA HIS A 57 8.13 -3.24 2.30
C HIS A 57 7.13 -3.78 3.32
N LEU A 58 5.91 -4.12 2.88
CA LEU A 58 4.89 -4.67 3.78
C LEU A 58 5.34 -6.01 4.37
N ASN A 59 6.03 -6.81 3.57
CA ASN A 59 6.48 -8.13 3.99
C ASN A 59 7.71 -8.09 4.88
N GLU A 60 8.65 -7.19 4.57
CA GLU A 60 9.77 -6.87 5.45
C GLU A 60 9.27 -6.40 6.83
N GLU A 61 8.32 -5.46 6.85
CA GLU A 61 7.71 -5.00 8.10
C GLU A 61 7.03 -6.15 8.86
N LYS A 62 6.29 -7.03 8.18
CA LYS A 62 5.64 -8.19 8.78
C LYS A 62 6.65 -9.15 9.41
N LEU A 63 7.78 -9.39 8.74
CA LEU A 63 8.87 -10.20 9.28
C LEU A 63 9.48 -9.54 10.52
N ASN A 64 9.82 -8.25 10.43
CA ASN A 64 10.43 -7.50 11.53
C ASN A 64 9.54 -7.50 12.78
N LEU A 65 8.23 -7.32 12.62
CA LEU A 65 7.27 -7.41 13.73
C LEU A 65 7.15 -8.82 14.31
N ALA A 66 7.19 -9.86 13.48
CA ALA A 66 7.20 -11.24 13.94
C ALA A 66 8.50 -11.57 14.71
N MET A 67 9.63 -11.07 14.24
CA MET A 67 10.92 -11.19 14.93
C MET A 67 10.89 -10.48 16.29
N LEU A 68 10.43 -9.23 16.34
CA LEU A 68 10.28 -8.46 17.58
C LEU A 68 9.38 -9.19 18.58
N ARG A 69 8.27 -9.78 18.11
CA ARG A 69 7.39 -10.61 18.95
C ARG A 69 8.13 -11.80 19.54
N ASN A 70 8.97 -12.47 18.77
CA ASN A 70 9.69 -13.65 19.21
C ASN A 70 10.80 -13.32 20.22
N VAL A 71 11.48 -12.17 20.06
CA VAL A 71 12.58 -11.76 20.95
C VAL A 71 12.08 -11.10 22.22
N GLN A 72 11.13 -10.16 22.09
CA GLN A 72 10.70 -9.28 23.18
C GLN A 72 9.30 -9.62 23.69
N GLY A 73 8.51 -10.44 22.97
CA GLY A 73 7.13 -10.74 23.31
C GLY A 73 6.13 -9.80 22.64
N LEU A 74 4.84 -9.96 22.94
CA LEU A 74 3.73 -9.28 22.22
C LEU A 74 3.72 -7.75 22.39
N HIS A 75 4.26 -7.23 23.50
CA HIS A 75 4.20 -5.80 23.80
C HIS A 75 5.04 -4.94 22.83
N ALA A 76 6.15 -5.47 22.31
CA ALA A 76 7.04 -4.77 21.40
C ALA A 76 6.37 -4.41 20.05
N PRO A 77 5.79 -5.36 19.29
CA PRO A 77 5.08 -5.04 18.06
C PRO A 77 3.84 -4.17 18.30
N MET A 78 3.15 -4.30 19.44
CA MET A 78 2.02 -3.41 19.76
C MET A 78 2.49 -1.96 19.98
N LYS A 79 3.57 -1.75 20.73
CA LYS A 79 4.13 -0.42 20.97
C LYS A 79 4.55 0.25 19.66
N ILE A 80 5.34 -0.43 18.83
CA ILE A 80 5.85 0.16 17.58
C ILE A 80 4.71 0.47 16.59
N THR A 81 3.68 -0.39 16.52
CA THR A 81 2.53 -0.15 15.63
C THR A 81 1.68 1.03 16.13
N MET A 82 1.52 1.19 17.44
CA MET A 82 0.87 2.37 18.02
C MET A 82 1.65 3.65 17.72
N GLU A 83 2.97 3.64 17.92
CA GLU A 83 3.84 4.79 17.63
C GLU A 83 3.78 5.18 16.15
N ARG A 84 3.85 4.21 15.23
CA ARG A 84 3.72 4.45 13.78
C ARG A 84 2.36 5.04 13.39
N LYS A 85 1.27 4.57 14.01
CA LYS A 85 -0.09 5.08 13.78
C LYS A 85 -0.28 6.49 14.33
N PHE A 86 0.40 6.82 15.42
CA PHE A 86 0.42 8.18 15.96
C PHE A 86 1.23 9.10 15.04
N ALA A 87 2.42 8.67 14.61
CA ALA A 87 3.29 9.43 13.72
C ALA A 87 2.66 9.70 12.33
N SER A 88 1.79 8.83 11.84
CA SER A 88 1.07 9.07 10.57
C SER A 88 -0.04 10.13 10.69
N LYS A 89 -0.50 10.43 11.91
CA LYS A 89 -1.54 11.43 12.19
C LYS A 89 -0.94 12.68 12.81
N VAL A 90 -0.05 13.35 12.08
CA VAL A 90 0.38 14.70 12.47
C VAL A 90 -0.82 15.63 12.29
N GLY A 91 -1.19 16.40 13.32
CA GLY A 91 -2.37 17.30 13.35
C GLY A 91 -2.29 18.51 12.41
N ARG A 92 -1.90 18.29 11.15
CA ARG A 92 -1.89 19.28 10.08
C ARG A 92 -3.25 19.34 9.40
N LEU A 93 -3.50 20.47 8.75
CA LEU A 93 -4.66 20.64 7.90
C LEU A 93 -4.57 19.68 6.70
N PRO A 94 -5.71 19.13 6.24
CA PRO A 94 -5.75 18.04 5.25
C PRO A 94 -5.23 18.43 3.85
N PHE A 95 -5.09 19.72 3.56
CA PHE A 95 -4.56 20.23 2.29
C PHE A 95 -3.05 20.55 2.36
N LEU A 96 -2.44 20.51 3.54
CA LEU A 96 -1.04 20.87 3.72
C LEU A 96 -0.16 19.61 3.65
N PRO A 97 0.90 19.59 2.83
CA PRO A 97 1.77 18.41 2.74
C PRO A 97 2.43 18.08 4.10
N SER A 98 2.35 16.83 4.53
CA SER A 98 3.06 16.32 5.71
C SER A 98 4.37 15.68 5.30
N SER A 99 5.47 16.02 5.98
CA SER A 99 6.78 15.43 5.66
C SER A 99 6.95 13.96 6.07
N ASN A 100 6.05 13.46 6.93
CA ASN A 100 6.06 12.10 7.50
C ASN A 100 7.37 11.63 8.15
N LEU A 101 8.30 12.55 8.42
CA LEU A 101 9.64 12.25 8.94
C LEU A 101 9.63 11.33 10.18
N GLN A 102 8.74 11.57 11.15
CA GLN A 102 8.66 10.72 12.35
C GLN A 102 8.26 9.29 12.01
N HIS A 103 7.34 9.11 11.05
CA HIS A 103 6.94 7.80 10.57
C HIS A 103 8.09 7.10 9.84
N ASP A 104 8.84 7.84 9.03
CA ASP A 104 9.98 7.30 8.27
C ASP A 104 11.13 6.89 9.18
N VAL A 105 11.35 7.61 10.29
CA VAL A 105 12.31 7.21 11.34
C VAL A 105 11.90 5.90 12.02
N LEU A 106 10.61 5.71 12.34
CA LEU A 106 10.11 4.48 12.97
C LEU A 106 10.06 3.27 12.02
N THR A 107 9.97 3.53 10.71
CA THR A 107 9.99 2.49 9.68
C THR A 107 11.41 2.20 9.18
N GLY A 108 12.35 3.12 9.40
CA GLY A 108 13.73 3.00 8.94
C GLY A 108 13.95 3.48 7.50
N ARG A 109 12.96 4.11 6.85
CA ARG A 109 13.08 4.57 5.45
C ARG A 109 13.89 5.85 5.29
N TYR A 110 14.16 6.59 6.37
CA TYR A 110 14.86 7.87 6.32
C TYR A 110 16.33 7.78 5.83
N ILE A 111 16.90 6.57 5.78
CA ILE A 111 18.28 6.33 5.29
C ILE A 111 18.32 5.93 3.83
N ASP A 112 17.20 5.46 3.27
CA ASP A 112 17.11 4.95 1.92
C ASP A 112 16.52 6.03 1.00
N ILE A 113 16.93 6.03 -0.26
CA ILE A 113 16.39 6.95 -1.27
C ILE A 113 15.67 6.12 -2.33
N GLY A 114 14.36 6.33 -2.45
CA GLY A 114 13.49 5.64 -3.39
C GLY A 114 13.27 6.42 -4.69
N PHE A 115 12.51 5.82 -5.61
CA PHE A 115 12.09 6.50 -6.84
C PHE A 115 11.07 7.61 -6.54
N GLU A 116 10.25 7.39 -5.50
CA GLU A 116 9.23 8.31 -5.02
C GLU A 116 9.81 9.62 -4.51
N ASP A 117 11.02 9.61 -3.96
CA ASP A 117 11.69 10.82 -3.44
C ASP A 117 12.13 11.76 -4.57
N ILE A 118 12.38 11.21 -5.76
CA ILE A 118 12.84 11.95 -6.95
C ILE A 118 11.66 12.35 -7.84
N LEU A 119 10.74 11.41 -8.09
CA LEU A 119 9.67 11.58 -9.09
C LEU A 119 8.34 12.07 -8.50
N ASN A 120 8.12 11.91 -7.19
CA ASN A 120 6.88 12.30 -6.51
C ASN A 120 7.14 13.31 -5.39
N THR A 121 7.97 14.31 -5.67
CA THR A 121 8.20 15.43 -4.75
C THR A 121 6.88 16.13 -4.44
N ARG A 122 6.67 16.47 -3.16
CA ARG A 122 5.39 17.05 -2.70
C ARG A 122 5.01 18.35 -3.39
N ASP A 123 5.99 19.11 -3.84
CA ASP A 123 5.80 20.39 -4.54
C ASP A 123 5.20 20.22 -5.94
N LEU A 124 5.35 19.05 -6.54
CA LEU A 124 4.84 18.71 -7.88
C LEU A 124 3.58 17.83 -7.82
N CYS A 125 3.06 17.56 -6.61
CA CYS A 125 1.91 16.69 -6.46
C CYS A 125 0.62 17.43 -6.88
N GLU A 126 -0.03 16.94 -7.93
CA GLU A 126 -1.27 17.51 -8.51
C GLU A 126 -2.48 17.47 -7.56
N THR A 127 -2.32 16.92 -6.34
CA THR A 127 -3.39 16.70 -5.36
C THR A 127 -3.77 17.96 -4.54
N ALA A 128 -3.38 19.17 -4.98
CA ALA A 128 -3.79 20.40 -4.32
C ALA A 128 -5.25 20.74 -4.67
N GLY A 129 -6.20 20.12 -3.96
CA GLY A 129 -7.61 20.51 -4.02
C GLY A 129 -7.83 21.91 -3.42
N GLN A 130 -8.94 22.56 -3.79
CA GLN A 130 -9.35 23.83 -3.18
C GLN A 130 -9.41 23.67 -1.65
N PRO A 131 -8.67 24.47 -0.85
CA PRO A 131 -8.54 24.24 0.59
C PRO A 131 -9.87 24.12 1.33
N HIS A 132 -10.85 24.95 0.96
CA HIS A 132 -12.19 24.92 1.54
C HIS A 132 -12.90 23.58 1.29
N ALA A 133 -12.90 23.09 0.05
CA ALA A 133 -13.53 21.81 -0.31
C ALA A 133 -12.88 20.62 0.41
N VAL A 134 -11.54 20.64 0.59
CA VAL A 134 -10.82 19.58 1.30
C VAL A 134 -11.18 19.57 2.80
N ILE A 135 -11.29 20.75 3.42
CA ILE A 135 -11.69 20.88 4.83
C ILE A 135 -13.15 20.47 5.02
N GLU A 136 -14.07 20.97 4.20
CA GLU A 136 -15.50 20.63 4.25
C GLU A 136 -15.72 19.12 4.13
N ARG A 137 -15.01 18.46 3.21
CA ARG A 137 -15.01 16.99 3.09
C ARG A 137 -14.46 16.30 4.33
N SER A 138 -13.37 16.81 4.92
CA SER A 138 -12.80 16.24 6.15
C SER A 138 -13.73 16.37 7.37
N LEU A 139 -14.58 17.40 7.38
CA LEU A 139 -15.60 17.66 8.39
C LEU A 139 -16.93 16.96 8.10
N GLY A 140 -17.10 16.35 6.92
CA GLY A 140 -18.32 15.66 6.50
C GLY A 140 -19.47 16.60 6.11
N LEU A 141 -19.17 17.81 5.65
CA LEU A 141 -20.15 18.82 5.22
C LEU A 141 -20.48 18.73 3.72
N LEU A 142 -19.54 18.22 2.92
CA LEU A 142 -19.64 17.90 1.48
C LEU A 142 -19.57 16.38 1.29
#